data_AF-A0A8H6C4C2-F1
#
_entry.id   AF-A0A8H6C4C2-F1
#
_cell.length_a   1.000
_cell.length_b   1.000
_cell.length_c   1.000
_cell.angle_alpha   90.00
_cell.angle_beta   90.00
_cell.angle_gamma   90.00
#
_symmetry.space_group_name_H-M   'P 1'
#
loop_
_entity.id
_entity.type
_entity.pdbx_description
1 polymer ?
#
loop_
_entity_poly.entity_id
_entity_poly.type
_entity_poly.pdbx_seq_one_letter_code
_entity_poly.pdbx_strand_id
1 'polypeptide(L)'
;MGYPPNFKIVTKSLTENILLASTAFSRVDKFNFGARMAVFKFPQSNKIILWSPLPYTPQVIDVLTKFTNNTNESNLNIAYVIIPDREHNLAAKSYKEKFPGCKLIGMEGLDENSLKLDYKFIKSMGNKVLKNDDLRQIFNDNDSGLIVDNFEFVYLPNHANQELVVFDKSSSTLFEADLLFNLGVPGSTSGETILEQYSPELGFPKGFNPHSGWSFITRYLQPYSKVGRFLFRKIVDINHSKPGLEAIYNSWDFKTIVMCHGNIITKDAKEAFKHVFV
;
A
#
# COMPACT_ATOMS: atom_id res chain seq x y z
N MET A 1 -9.48 -13.46 -9.73
CA MET A 1 -9.06 -12.31 -8.89
C MET A 1 -8.63 -11.24 -9.84
N GLY A 2 -9.13 -10.02 -9.73
CA GLY A 2 -8.67 -9.02 -10.67
C GLY A 2 -9.32 -7.66 -10.58
N TYR A 3 -8.67 -6.78 -11.31
CA TYR A 3 -9.18 -5.47 -11.68
C TYR A 3 -10.41 -5.63 -12.58
N PRO A 4 -11.38 -4.71 -12.48
CA PRO A 4 -12.59 -4.77 -13.28
C PRO A 4 -12.27 -4.57 -14.78
N PRO A 5 -13.05 -5.17 -15.70
CA PRO A 5 -12.86 -4.98 -17.15
C PRO A 5 -12.90 -3.50 -17.57
N ASN A 6 -13.71 -2.69 -16.89
CA ASN A 6 -13.78 -1.24 -17.05
C ASN A 6 -12.86 -0.53 -16.05
N PHE A 7 -11.57 -0.90 -16.05
CA PHE A 7 -10.57 -0.33 -15.15
C PHE A 7 -10.64 1.21 -15.16
N LYS A 8 -10.84 1.77 -13.97
CA LYS A 8 -10.91 3.20 -13.71
C LYS A 8 -10.10 3.52 -12.47
N ILE A 9 -9.63 4.76 -12.39
CA ILE A 9 -8.87 5.26 -11.25
C ILE A 9 -9.53 6.52 -10.74
N VAL A 10 -9.64 6.61 -9.42
CA VAL A 10 -9.86 7.86 -8.70
C VAL A 10 -8.57 8.23 -7.98
N THR A 11 -8.26 9.52 -7.93
CA THR A 11 -7.04 10.01 -7.30
C THR A 11 -7.35 10.96 -6.16
N LYS A 12 -6.46 10.94 -5.16
CA LYS A 12 -6.52 11.83 -4.01
C LYS A 12 -5.10 12.22 -3.61
N SER A 13 -4.81 13.51 -3.62
CA SER A 13 -3.55 14.02 -3.05
C SER A 13 -3.60 13.90 -1.54
N LEU A 14 -2.64 13.18 -0.96
CA LEU A 14 -2.42 13.15 0.48
C LEU A 14 -1.58 14.36 0.91
N THR A 15 -0.57 14.68 0.11
CA THR A 15 0.23 15.92 0.17
C THR A 15 0.52 16.40 -1.26
N GLU A 16 1.24 17.52 -1.41
CA GLU A 16 1.73 17.96 -2.74
C GLU A 16 2.70 16.96 -3.41
N ASN A 17 3.31 16.08 -2.61
CA ASN A 17 4.34 15.13 -3.02
C ASN A 17 3.89 13.67 -2.88
N ILE A 18 2.68 13.40 -2.35
CA ILE A 18 2.11 12.06 -2.24
C ILE A 18 0.73 12.01 -2.87
N LEU A 19 0.58 11.20 -3.92
CA LEU A 19 -0.70 10.92 -4.56
C LEU A 19 -1.15 9.50 -4.25
N LEU A 20 -2.42 9.33 -3.92
CA LEU A 20 -3.08 8.03 -3.85
C LEU A 20 -3.90 7.83 -5.12
N ALA A 21 -3.76 6.67 -5.74
CA ALA A 21 -4.55 6.24 -6.89
C ALA A 21 -5.29 4.95 -6.52
N SER A 22 -6.61 4.98 -6.58
CA SER A 22 -7.48 3.91 -6.10
C SER A 22 -8.39 3.40 -7.20
N THR A 23 -8.72 2.11 -7.13
CA THR A 23 -9.60 1.44 -8.08
C THR A 23 -10.41 0.35 -7.38
N ALA A 24 -11.49 -0.11 -8.02
CA ALA A 24 -12.20 -1.30 -7.56
C ALA A 24 -11.37 -2.56 -7.86
N PHE A 25 -11.51 -3.57 -7.01
CA PHE A 25 -10.81 -4.84 -7.17
C PHE A 25 -11.56 -5.95 -6.44
N SER A 26 -11.58 -7.14 -7.02
CA SER A 26 -12.30 -8.28 -6.47
C SER A 26 -11.35 -9.45 -6.17
N ARG A 27 -11.32 -9.90 -4.92
CA ARG A 27 -10.64 -11.12 -4.51
C ARG A 27 -11.49 -12.33 -4.92
N VAL A 28 -10.84 -13.29 -5.59
CA VAL A 28 -11.48 -14.49 -6.19
C VAL A 28 -12.76 -14.19 -6.98
N ASP A 29 -12.83 -12.99 -7.59
CA ASP A 29 -13.93 -12.49 -8.42
C ASP A 29 -15.28 -12.39 -7.69
N LYS A 30 -15.26 -12.40 -6.35
CA LYS A 30 -16.46 -12.40 -5.50
C LYS A 30 -16.43 -11.37 -4.38
N PHE A 31 -15.28 -11.13 -3.77
CA PHE A 31 -15.16 -10.28 -2.59
C PHE A 31 -14.59 -8.92 -2.96
N ASN A 32 -15.35 -7.87 -2.69
CA ASN A 32 -14.98 -6.49 -2.94
C ASN A 32 -13.97 -6.00 -1.88
N PHE A 33 -12.74 -5.74 -2.34
CA PHE A 33 -11.62 -5.26 -1.52
C PHE A 33 -11.09 -3.91 -2.01
N GLY A 34 -11.21 -3.59 -3.30
CA GLY A 34 -10.57 -2.41 -3.88
C GLY A 34 -9.04 -2.56 -3.96
N ALA A 35 -8.36 -1.61 -4.57
CA ALA A 35 -6.90 -1.59 -4.61
C ALA A 35 -6.40 -0.14 -4.60
N ARG A 36 -5.18 0.06 -4.11
CA ARG A 36 -4.56 1.39 -4.02
C ARG A 36 -3.07 1.31 -4.33
N MET A 37 -2.61 2.30 -5.08
CA MET A 37 -1.21 2.66 -5.26
C MET A 37 -0.95 3.99 -4.58
N ALA A 38 0.26 4.16 -4.04
CA ALA A 38 0.78 5.46 -3.63
C ALA A 38 1.95 5.87 -4.54
N VAL A 39 2.03 7.15 -4.85
CA VAL A 39 3.08 7.76 -5.68
C VAL A 39 3.76 8.83 -4.85
N PHE A 40 5.06 8.65 -4.59
CA PHE A 40 5.90 9.62 -3.90
C PHE A 40 6.72 10.38 -4.93
N LYS A 41 6.62 11.70 -4.96
CA LYS A 41 7.34 12.58 -5.87
C LYS A 41 8.45 13.32 -5.14
N PHE A 42 9.62 13.35 -5.78
CA PHE A 42 10.81 14.04 -5.29
C PHE A 42 11.18 15.16 -6.28
N PRO A 43 10.69 16.41 -6.06
CA PRO A 43 10.83 17.48 -7.03
C PRO A 43 12.27 17.82 -7.39
N GLN A 44 13.19 17.77 -6.42
CA GLN A 44 14.59 18.15 -6.62
C GLN A 44 15.33 17.23 -7.61
N SER A 45 14.94 15.96 -7.69
CA SER A 45 15.54 14.98 -8.59
C SER A 45 14.65 14.64 -9.80
N ASN A 46 13.43 15.17 -9.85
CA ASN A 46 12.37 14.75 -10.79
C ASN A 46 12.19 13.22 -10.82
N LYS A 47 12.24 12.56 -9.65
CA LYS A 47 12.07 11.11 -9.51
C LYS A 47 10.80 10.79 -8.75
N ILE A 48 10.25 9.60 -9.01
CA ILE A 48 9.14 9.05 -8.24
C ILE A 48 9.42 7.66 -7.71
N ILE A 49 8.73 7.32 -6.63
CA ILE A 49 8.63 5.97 -6.08
C ILE A 49 7.17 5.56 -6.12
N LEU A 50 6.92 4.34 -6.58
CA LEU A 50 5.60 3.72 -6.53
C LEU A 50 5.55 2.71 -5.39
N TRP A 51 4.45 2.71 -4.64
CA TRP A 51 4.15 1.70 -3.64
C TRP A 51 2.84 1.01 -4.01
N SER A 52 2.82 -0.32 -3.99
CA SER A 52 1.68 -1.15 -4.42
C SER A 52 1.17 -0.75 -5.82
N PRO A 53 2.00 -0.90 -6.87
CA PRO A 53 1.68 -0.34 -8.18
C PRO A 53 0.36 -0.87 -8.76
N LEU A 54 -0.49 0.02 -9.27
CA LEU A 54 -1.63 -0.36 -10.12
C LEU A 54 -1.14 -0.82 -11.50
N PRO A 55 -1.94 -1.60 -12.26
CA PRO A 55 -1.53 -2.12 -13.57
C PRO A 55 -1.06 -1.03 -14.52
N TYR A 56 0.01 -1.31 -15.26
CA TYR A 56 0.51 -0.41 -16.28
C TYR A 56 -0.53 -0.21 -17.38
N THR A 57 -1.18 0.95 -17.39
CA THR A 57 -2.21 1.32 -18.38
C THR A 57 -2.03 2.78 -18.78
N PRO A 58 -2.52 3.21 -19.96
CA PRO A 58 -2.49 4.62 -20.35
C PRO A 58 -3.11 5.56 -19.31
N GLN A 59 -4.16 5.10 -18.60
CA GLN A 59 -4.79 5.89 -17.54
C GLN A 59 -3.87 6.07 -16.33
N VAL A 60 -3.16 5.03 -15.89
CA VAL A 60 -2.17 5.17 -14.79
C VAL A 60 -1.05 6.11 -15.22
N ILE A 61 -0.51 5.95 -16.44
CA ILE A 61 0.58 6.79 -16.93
C ILE A 61 0.16 8.25 -17.05
N ASP A 62 -1.06 8.54 -17.50
CA ASP A 62 -1.60 9.90 -17.53
C ASP A 62 -1.68 10.51 -16.12
N VAL A 63 -2.13 9.73 -15.12
CA VAL A 63 -2.13 10.14 -13.71
C VAL A 63 -0.72 10.45 -13.22
N LEU A 64 0.26 9.57 -13.48
CA LEU A 64 1.66 9.77 -13.08
C LEU A 64 2.26 11.00 -13.77
N THR A 65 2.03 11.16 -15.07
CA THR A 65 2.55 12.27 -15.88
C THR A 65 2.01 13.61 -15.37
N LYS A 66 0.70 13.70 -15.12
CA LYS A 66 0.06 14.91 -14.58
C LYS A 66 0.56 15.24 -13.17
N PHE A 67 0.61 14.26 -12.27
CA PHE A 67 1.04 14.50 -10.88
C PHE A 67 2.51 14.92 -10.76
N THR A 68 3.34 14.45 -11.68
CA THR A 68 4.76 14.81 -11.77
C THR A 68 5.03 16.07 -12.59
N ASN A 69 3.99 16.72 -13.13
CA ASN A 69 4.11 17.87 -14.03
C ASN A 69 5.01 17.60 -15.25
N ASN A 70 5.09 16.34 -15.69
CA ASN A 70 5.78 15.96 -16.91
C ASN A 70 4.88 16.16 -18.13
N THR A 71 5.46 16.22 -19.32
CA THR A 71 4.70 16.43 -20.57
C THR A 71 4.37 15.13 -21.31
N ASN A 72 5.12 14.07 -21.04
CA ASN A 72 4.96 12.77 -21.68
C ASN A 72 5.55 11.64 -20.80
N GLU A 73 5.21 10.40 -21.15
CA GLU A 73 5.64 9.18 -20.46
C GLU A 73 7.16 9.03 -20.40
N SER A 74 7.90 9.43 -21.44
CA SER A 74 9.35 9.27 -21.49
C SER A 74 10.11 10.21 -20.54
N ASN A 75 9.43 11.20 -19.95
CA ASN A 75 9.97 12.04 -18.89
C ASN A 75 9.70 11.50 -17.49
N LEU A 76 8.89 10.45 -17.35
CA LEU A 76 8.70 9.78 -16.05
C LEU A 76 9.99 9.05 -15.64
N ASN A 77 10.46 9.34 -14.43
CA ASN A 77 11.62 8.68 -13.85
C ASN A 77 11.20 7.93 -12.58
N ILE A 78 10.84 6.66 -12.76
CA ILE A 78 10.50 5.76 -11.66
C ILE A 78 11.78 5.17 -11.12
N ALA A 79 12.22 5.65 -9.95
CA ALA A 79 13.44 5.18 -9.30
C ALA A 79 13.21 3.83 -8.63
N TYR A 80 12.09 3.69 -7.90
CA TYR A 80 11.77 2.47 -7.17
C TYR A 80 10.29 2.09 -7.27
N VAL A 81 10.03 0.79 -7.21
CA VAL A 81 8.72 0.20 -6.97
C VAL A 81 8.82 -0.65 -5.70
N ILE A 82 8.04 -0.28 -4.68
CA ILE A 82 7.92 -1.01 -3.42
C ILE A 82 6.73 -1.95 -3.53
N ILE A 83 7.02 -3.25 -3.42
CA ILE A 83 6.04 -4.32 -3.32
C ILE A 83 5.79 -4.58 -1.83
N PRO A 84 4.62 -4.21 -1.29
CA PRO A 84 4.41 -4.23 0.15
C PRO A 84 4.13 -5.63 0.71
N ASP A 85 3.67 -6.58 -0.09
CA ASP A 85 3.53 -7.99 0.30
C ASP A 85 3.53 -8.91 -0.93
N ARG A 86 3.34 -10.22 -0.69
CA ARG A 86 3.30 -11.23 -1.76
C ARG A 86 2.09 -11.13 -2.70
N GLU A 87 0.97 -10.57 -2.28
CA GLU A 87 -0.24 -10.48 -3.13
C GLU A 87 -0.24 -9.20 -3.99
N HIS A 88 0.50 -8.17 -3.58
CA HIS A 88 0.58 -6.86 -4.23
C HIS A 88 1.76 -6.72 -5.20
N ASN A 89 2.18 -7.82 -5.82
CA ASN A 89 3.29 -7.84 -6.78
C ASN A 89 2.85 -7.75 -8.26
N LEU A 90 1.56 -7.86 -8.54
CA LEU A 90 1.01 -8.18 -9.87
C LEU A 90 1.48 -7.24 -10.99
N ALA A 91 1.62 -5.95 -10.69
CA ALA A 91 2.04 -4.95 -11.69
C ALA A 91 3.55 -4.69 -11.70
N ALA A 92 4.31 -5.11 -10.69
CA ALA A 92 5.70 -4.71 -10.50
C ALA A 92 6.60 -5.08 -11.70
N LYS A 93 6.40 -6.26 -12.28
CA LYS A 93 7.14 -6.72 -13.46
C LYS A 93 6.98 -5.76 -14.65
N SER A 94 5.75 -5.30 -14.91
CA SER A 94 5.45 -4.42 -16.04
C SER A 94 6.17 -3.07 -15.94
N TYR A 95 6.30 -2.51 -14.72
CA TYR A 95 7.07 -1.28 -14.52
C TYR A 95 8.56 -1.48 -14.73
N LYS A 96 9.14 -2.61 -14.28
CA LYS A 96 10.55 -2.92 -14.54
C LYS A 96 10.83 -3.09 -16.04
N GLU A 97 9.92 -3.72 -16.78
CA GLU A 97 10.04 -3.90 -18.23
C GLU A 97 9.92 -2.57 -19.00
N LYS A 98 9.02 -1.67 -18.58
CA LYS A 98 8.79 -0.38 -19.23
C LYS A 98 9.77 0.71 -18.80
N PHE A 99 10.26 0.63 -17.58
CA PHE A 99 11.27 1.52 -17.02
C PHE A 99 12.47 0.70 -16.51
N PRO A 100 13.42 0.31 -17.38
CA PRO A 100 14.53 -0.58 -17.01
C PRO A 100 15.41 -0.06 -15.86
N GLY A 101 15.46 1.26 -15.66
CA GLY A 101 16.17 1.90 -14.54
C GLY A 101 15.46 1.78 -13.18
N CYS A 102 14.16 1.44 -13.17
CA CYS A 102 13.37 1.26 -11.94
C CYS A 102 13.88 0.07 -11.14
N LYS A 103 14.02 0.22 -9.83
CA LYS A 103 14.46 -0.85 -8.92
C LYS A 103 13.30 -1.41 -8.11
N LEU A 104 13.22 -2.73 -8.03
CA LEU A 104 12.18 -3.42 -7.28
C LEU A 104 12.63 -3.70 -5.85
N ILE A 105 11.80 -3.27 -4.89
CA ILE A 105 11.98 -3.48 -3.46
C ILE A 105 10.89 -4.45 -3.01
N GLY A 106 11.26 -5.52 -2.32
CA GLY A 106 10.30 -6.49 -1.79
C GLY A 106 10.93 -7.40 -0.74
N MET A 107 10.33 -8.56 -0.51
CA MET A 107 10.75 -9.53 0.48
C MET A 107 11.10 -10.89 -0.11
N GLU A 108 11.77 -11.72 0.69
CA GLU A 108 12.10 -13.10 0.36
C GLU A 108 10.90 -13.93 -0.15
N GLY A 109 11.17 -14.84 -1.08
CA GLY A 109 10.14 -15.68 -1.72
C GLY A 109 9.37 -15.03 -2.88
N LEU A 110 9.54 -13.72 -3.15
CA LEU A 110 8.96 -13.09 -4.33
C LEU A 110 9.67 -13.43 -5.65
N ASP A 111 10.96 -13.77 -5.61
CA ASP A 111 11.77 -13.98 -6.82
C ASP A 111 11.40 -15.24 -7.60
N GLU A 112 10.62 -16.15 -7.01
CA GLU A 112 10.26 -17.44 -7.59
C GLU A 112 9.35 -17.30 -8.83
N ASN A 113 8.72 -16.14 -9.04
CA ASN A 113 7.78 -15.87 -10.12
C ASN A 113 8.37 -15.01 -11.26
N SER A 114 9.66 -15.15 -11.58
CA SER A 114 10.36 -14.33 -12.58
C SER A 114 10.44 -12.82 -12.25
N LEU A 115 10.17 -12.46 -10.99
CA LEU A 115 10.25 -11.10 -10.50
C LEU A 115 11.59 -10.89 -9.80
N LYS A 116 12.62 -10.45 -10.51
CA LYS A 116 13.94 -10.23 -9.91
C LYS A 116 13.93 -8.96 -9.06
N LEU A 117 13.97 -9.11 -7.73
CA LEU A 117 14.13 -7.98 -6.83
C LEU A 117 15.55 -7.40 -6.89
N ASP A 118 15.66 -6.07 -6.88
CA ASP A 118 16.93 -5.37 -6.74
C ASP A 118 17.32 -5.24 -5.25
N TYR A 119 16.32 -5.04 -4.37
CA TYR A 119 16.48 -4.97 -2.91
C TYR A 119 15.49 -5.90 -2.21
N LYS A 120 15.99 -6.67 -1.25
CA LYS A 120 15.24 -7.75 -0.61
C LYS A 120 15.34 -7.71 0.91
N PHE A 121 14.18 -7.68 1.55
CA PHE A 121 14.02 -7.88 2.98
C PHE A 121 13.92 -9.38 3.28
N ILE A 122 14.75 -9.86 4.21
CA ILE A 122 14.82 -11.27 4.60
C ILE A 122 14.42 -11.45 6.06
N LYS A 123 14.09 -12.68 6.47
CA LYS A 123 13.57 -12.98 7.81
C LYS A 123 14.40 -12.40 8.96
N SER A 124 15.73 -12.39 8.85
CA SER A 124 16.64 -11.88 9.89
C SER A 124 16.56 -10.36 10.09
N MET A 125 15.98 -9.63 9.14
CA MET A 125 15.72 -8.19 9.22
C MET A 125 14.36 -7.87 9.83
N GLY A 126 13.50 -8.88 10.03
CA GLY A 126 12.11 -8.69 10.41
C GLY A 126 11.88 -8.31 11.88
N ASN A 127 10.65 -7.89 12.18
CA ASN A 127 10.13 -7.57 13.51
C ASN A 127 10.90 -6.48 14.27
N LYS A 128 11.55 -5.57 13.55
CA LYS A 128 12.22 -4.37 14.08
C LYS A 128 12.13 -3.23 13.08
N VAL A 129 12.29 -2.00 13.56
CA VAL A 129 12.40 -0.82 12.68
C VAL A 129 13.77 -0.82 12.02
N LEU A 130 13.77 -0.72 10.69
CA LEU A 130 14.96 -0.49 9.87
C LEU A 130 14.96 0.97 9.41
N LYS A 131 16.03 1.69 9.75
CA LYS A 131 16.21 3.11 9.42
C LYS A 131 17.69 3.45 9.24
N ASN A 132 17.97 4.59 8.59
CA ASN A 132 19.33 5.14 8.47
C ASN A 132 20.37 4.07 8.07
N ASP A 133 21.32 3.76 8.95
CA ASP A 133 22.42 2.82 8.69
C ASP A 133 21.94 1.40 8.35
N ASP A 134 20.82 0.94 8.93
CA ASP A 134 20.24 -0.35 8.55
C ASP A 134 19.82 -0.34 7.07
N LEU A 135 19.23 0.77 6.62
CA LEU A 135 18.83 0.94 5.23
C LEU A 135 20.04 1.18 4.31
N ARG A 136 21.10 1.86 4.77
CA ARG A 136 22.34 2.03 3.99
C ARG A 136 23.06 0.71 3.72
N GLN A 137 22.86 -0.30 4.57
CA GLN A 137 23.37 -1.66 4.32
C GLN A 137 22.58 -2.41 3.24
N ILE A 138 21.31 -2.03 3.04
CA ILE A 138 20.42 -2.66 2.05
C ILE A 138 20.51 -1.93 0.71
N PHE A 139 20.39 -0.60 0.73
CA PHE A 139 20.34 0.27 -0.44
C PHE A 139 21.71 0.88 -0.72
N ASN A 140 22.34 0.43 -1.80
CA ASN A 140 23.74 0.72 -2.11
C ASN A 140 23.93 1.39 -3.48
N ASP A 141 22.99 2.26 -3.86
CA ASP A 141 22.99 2.91 -5.17
C ASP A 141 22.87 4.43 -5.09
N ASN A 142 23.08 5.09 -6.24
CA ASN A 142 23.11 6.56 -6.34
C ASN A 142 21.80 7.25 -5.93
N ASP A 143 20.67 6.55 -5.98
CA ASP A 143 19.33 7.03 -5.62
C ASP A 143 18.88 6.58 -4.23
N SER A 144 19.74 5.88 -3.48
CA SER A 144 19.42 5.34 -2.15
C SER A 144 18.95 6.40 -1.15
N GLY A 145 19.38 7.66 -1.31
CA GLY A 145 18.88 8.79 -0.52
C GLY A 145 17.37 9.00 -0.61
N LEU A 146 16.74 8.67 -1.74
CA LEU A 146 15.27 8.71 -1.88
C LEU A 146 14.59 7.77 -0.89
N ILE A 147 15.22 6.65 -0.54
CA ILE A 147 14.71 5.69 0.44
C ILE A 147 15.20 6.03 1.85
N VAL A 148 16.52 6.05 2.05
CA VAL A 148 17.15 6.16 3.37
C VAL A 148 16.75 7.45 4.08
N ASP A 149 16.62 8.56 3.35
CA ASP A 149 16.38 9.86 3.95
C ASP A 149 14.88 10.13 4.17
N ASN A 150 13.96 9.36 3.56
CA ASN A 150 12.53 9.63 3.59
C ASN A 150 11.70 8.55 4.29
N PHE A 151 12.13 7.29 4.25
CA PHE A 151 11.36 6.16 4.77
C PHE A 151 12.04 5.43 5.93
N GLU A 152 11.21 4.79 6.74
CA GLU A 152 11.60 3.69 7.63
C GLU A 152 10.75 2.46 7.29
N PHE A 153 11.24 1.27 7.62
CA PHE A 153 10.56 0.02 7.29
C PHE A 153 10.42 -0.89 8.51
N VAL A 154 9.34 -1.67 8.55
CA VAL A 154 9.22 -2.86 9.39
C VAL A 154 8.78 -4.01 8.52
N TYR A 155 9.61 -5.05 8.46
CA TYR A 155 9.27 -6.29 7.77
C TYR A 155 8.65 -7.30 8.75
N LEU A 156 7.48 -7.82 8.44
CA LEU A 156 6.70 -8.79 9.23
C LEU A 156 6.74 -10.15 8.52
N PRO A 157 7.79 -10.97 8.73
CA PRO A 157 8.00 -12.20 7.95
C PRO A 157 7.00 -13.33 8.24
N ASN A 158 6.28 -13.25 9.37
CA ASN A 158 5.28 -14.25 9.75
C ASN A 158 3.85 -13.84 9.34
N HIS A 159 3.66 -12.64 8.79
CA HIS A 159 2.41 -12.31 8.12
C HIS A 159 2.16 -13.32 6.98
N ALA A 160 0.92 -13.76 6.78
CA ALA A 160 0.61 -14.80 5.80
C ALA A 160 1.07 -14.46 4.38
N ASN A 161 1.03 -13.17 4.02
CA ASN A 161 1.55 -12.66 2.75
C ASN A 161 2.98 -12.11 2.86
N GLN A 162 3.61 -12.14 4.05
CA GLN A 162 4.84 -11.43 4.41
C GLN A 162 4.78 -9.94 4.09
N GLU A 163 4.72 -9.11 5.12
CA GLU A 163 4.38 -7.70 4.92
C GLU A 163 5.55 -6.76 5.17
N LEU A 164 5.76 -5.83 4.25
CA LEU A 164 6.73 -4.73 4.36
C LEU A 164 5.98 -3.42 4.59
N VAL A 165 5.88 -3.03 5.86
CA VAL A 165 5.25 -1.78 6.28
C VAL A 165 6.25 -0.63 6.09
N VAL A 166 5.78 0.47 5.50
CA VAL A 166 6.61 1.66 5.19
C VAL A 166 6.11 2.85 6.00
N PHE A 167 7.01 3.60 6.62
CA PHE A 167 6.69 4.86 7.26
C PHE A 167 7.32 6.02 6.49
N ASP A 168 6.50 6.92 5.99
CA ASP A 168 6.96 8.19 5.41
C ASP A 168 7.12 9.23 6.51
N LYS A 169 8.37 9.66 6.74
CA LYS A 169 8.72 10.60 7.81
C LYS A 169 8.10 11.98 7.57
N SER A 170 8.05 12.42 6.32
CA SER A 170 7.64 13.80 5.97
C SER A 170 6.16 14.06 6.25
N SER A 171 5.29 13.11 5.93
CA SER A 171 3.84 13.20 6.12
C SER A 171 3.36 12.51 7.40
N SER A 172 4.25 11.84 8.13
CA SER A 172 3.89 11.00 9.28
C SER A 172 2.82 9.98 8.91
N THR A 173 3.02 9.27 7.81
CA THR A 173 2.05 8.31 7.25
C THR A 173 2.62 6.90 7.25
N LEU A 174 1.85 5.96 7.79
CA LEU A 174 2.12 4.52 7.71
C LEU A 174 1.43 3.96 6.46
N PHE A 175 2.19 3.29 5.60
CA PHE A 175 1.71 2.56 4.43
C PHE A 175 1.84 1.06 4.67
N GLU A 176 0.75 0.33 4.50
CA GLU A 176 0.64 -1.11 4.73
C GLU A 176 -0.28 -1.75 3.69
N ALA A 177 -0.12 -3.04 3.43
CA ALA A 177 -0.90 -3.74 2.43
C ALA A 177 -2.10 -4.44 3.07
N ASP A 178 -1.82 -5.60 3.67
CA ASP A 178 -2.81 -6.55 4.18
C ASP A 178 -2.77 -6.70 5.70
N LEU A 179 -2.02 -5.83 6.39
CA LEU A 179 -1.92 -5.84 7.85
C LEU A 179 -3.26 -5.52 8.48
N LEU A 180 -3.91 -4.43 8.07
CA LEU A 180 -5.32 -4.19 8.39
C LEU A 180 -6.09 -3.60 7.21
N PHE A 181 -7.41 -3.75 7.25
CA PHE A 181 -8.30 -3.13 6.26
C PHE A 181 -9.19 -2.11 6.90
N ASN A 182 -9.79 -1.26 6.07
CA ASN A 182 -10.84 -0.33 6.48
C ASN A 182 -11.98 -0.29 5.46
N LEU A 183 -12.51 -1.47 5.15
CA LEU A 183 -13.55 -1.67 4.15
C LEU A 183 -14.93 -1.26 4.68
N GLY A 184 -15.26 -1.69 5.90
CA GLY A 184 -16.55 -1.46 6.53
C GLY A 184 -16.66 -0.18 7.36
N VAL A 185 -16.24 0.95 6.81
CA VAL A 185 -16.34 2.25 7.50
C VAL A 185 -17.80 2.53 7.88
N PRO A 186 -18.11 3.05 9.09
CA PRO A 186 -19.47 3.42 9.45
C PRO A 186 -20.15 4.25 8.35
N GLY A 187 -21.36 3.87 7.97
CA GLY A 187 -22.10 4.48 6.87
C GLY A 187 -21.86 3.86 5.48
N SER A 188 -20.87 2.97 5.29
CA SER A 188 -20.59 2.39 3.96
C SER A 188 -21.70 1.44 3.47
N THR A 189 -22.44 0.82 4.39
CA THR A 189 -23.56 -0.07 4.04
C THR A 189 -24.86 0.67 3.76
N SER A 190 -25.07 1.84 4.38
CA SER A 190 -26.25 2.70 4.13
C SER A 190 -26.00 3.72 3.01
N GLY A 191 -24.77 3.82 2.51
CA GLY A 191 -24.38 4.78 1.47
C GLY A 191 -24.11 6.19 1.98
N GLU A 192 -24.11 6.40 3.30
CA GLU A 192 -23.74 7.67 3.95
C GLU A 192 -22.25 7.99 3.79
N THR A 193 -21.42 6.95 3.81
CA THR A 193 -19.97 7.06 3.61
C THR A 193 -19.59 6.45 2.27
N ILE A 194 -18.94 7.22 1.42
CA ILE A 194 -18.41 6.73 0.14
C ILE A 194 -17.10 6.00 0.40
N LEU A 195 -17.03 4.74 -0.02
CA LEU A 195 -15.77 3.99 -0.09
C LEU A 195 -15.05 4.42 -1.37
N GLU A 196 -13.88 5.04 -1.25
CA GLU A 196 -13.12 5.62 -2.37
C GLU A 196 -12.92 4.62 -3.52
N GLN A 197 -12.67 3.36 -3.20
CA GLN A 197 -12.43 2.29 -4.16
C GLN A 197 -13.70 1.74 -4.83
N TYR A 198 -14.87 2.27 -4.47
CA TYR A 198 -16.18 1.96 -5.06
C TYR A 198 -17.01 3.24 -5.23
N SER A 199 -16.35 4.35 -5.53
CA SER A 199 -16.98 5.66 -5.64
C SER A 199 -17.68 5.88 -6.99
N PRO A 200 -18.52 6.92 -7.12
CA PRO A 200 -19.13 7.28 -8.40
C PRO A 200 -18.15 7.61 -9.53
N GLU A 201 -16.98 8.15 -9.21
CA GLU A 201 -15.90 8.42 -10.16
C GLU A 201 -15.38 7.13 -10.82
N LEU A 202 -15.46 6.01 -10.10
CA LEU A 202 -15.16 4.67 -10.61
C LEU A 202 -16.36 4.04 -11.35
N GLY A 203 -17.48 4.74 -11.47
CA GLY A 203 -18.68 4.29 -12.19
C GLY A 203 -19.72 3.57 -11.34
N PHE A 204 -19.60 3.58 -10.01
CA PHE A 204 -20.60 3.01 -9.11
C PHE A 204 -21.74 4.00 -8.84
N PRO A 205 -22.97 3.55 -8.55
CA PRO A 205 -24.04 4.47 -8.16
C PRO A 205 -23.71 5.17 -6.83
N LYS A 206 -24.20 6.40 -6.64
CA LYS A 206 -24.11 7.07 -5.33
C LYS A 206 -24.79 6.20 -4.26
N GLY A 207 -24.10 5.97 -3.14
CA GLY A 207 -24.59 5.10 -2.07
C GLY A 207 -24.46 3.60 -2.37
N PHE A 208 -23.64 3.22 -3.36
CA PHE A 208 -23.33 1.82 -3.63
C PHE A 208 -22.82 1.11 -2.37
N ASN A 209 -23.40 -0.05 -2.06
CA ASN A 209 -22.96 -0.92 -0.97
C ASN A 209 -22.02 -2.01 -1.50
N PRO A 210 -20.70 -1.88 -1.34
CA PRO A 210 -19.72 -2.88 -1.79
C PRO A 210 -19.76 -4.16 -0.96
N HIS A 211 -20.50 -4.18 0.16
CA HIS A 211 -20.60 -5.30 1.09
C HIS A 211 -21.92 -6.08 0.90
N SER A 212 -22.40 -6.22 -0.32
CA SER A 212 -23.60 -6.99 -0.64
C SER A 212 -23.25 -8.38 -1.21
N GLY A 213 -24.22 -9.31 -1.19
CA GLY A 213 -24.03 -10.67 -1.71
C GLY A 213 -22.86 -11.41 -1.06
N TRP A 214 -21.98 -12.00 -1.87
CA TRP A 214 -20.75 -12.67 -1.39
C TRP A 214 -19.82 -11.75 -0.61
N SER A 215 -19.85 -10.44 -0.87
CA SER A 215 -19.02 -9.45 -0.18
C SER A 215 -19.58 -9.04 1.19
N PHE A 216 -20.69 -9.63 1.66
CA PHE A 216 -21.28 -9.29 2.96
C PHE A 216 -20.27 -9.30 4.12
N ILE A 217 -19.34 -10.26 4.12
CA ILE A 217 -18.35 -10.37 5.19
C ILE A 217 -17.31 -9.23 5.19
N THR A 218 -17.09 -8.56 4.05
CA THR A 218 -16.05 -7.51 3.95
C THR A 218 -16.40 -6.27 4.76
N ARG A 219 -17.68 -6.06 5.12
CA ARG A 219 -18.10 -5.00 6.05
C ARG A 219 -17.49 -5.13 7.44
N TYR A 220 -17.04 -6.32 7.81
CA TYR A 220 -16.43 -6.57 9.11
C TYR A 220 -14.90 -6.48 9.06
N LEU A 221 -14.32 -6.28 7.88
CA LEU A 221 -12.88 -6.10 7.70
C LEU A 221 -12.52 -4.62 7.91
N GLN A 222 -12.55 -4.23 9.17
CA GLN A 222 -12.21 -2.89 9.65
C GLN A 222 -11.65 -2.97 11.09
N PRO A 223 -10.88 -1.98 11.57
CA PRO A 223 -10.08 -2.10 12.80
C PRO A 223 -10.89 -2.38 14.08
N TYR A 224 -12.05 -1.75 14.23
CA TYR A 224 -12.93 -1.82 15.41
C TYR A 224 -13.95 -2.97 15.35
N SER A 225 -13.93 -3.77 14.29
CA SER A 225 -14.76 -4.97 14.18
C SER A 225 -14.08 -6.13 14.90
N LYS A 226 -14.85 -6.89 15.69
CA LYS A 226 -14.35 -8.12 16.33
C LYS A 226 -13.83 -9.13 15.31
N VAL A 227 -14.50 -9.26 14.17
CA VAL A 227 -14.11 -10.19 13.09
C VAL A 227 -12.85 -9.70 12.40
N GLY A 228 -12.78 -8.41 12.04
CA GLY A 228 -11.60 -7.81 11.42
C GLY A 228 -10.38 -7.95 12.33
N ARG A 229 -10.51 -7.52 13.59
CA ARG A 229 -9.47 -7.66 14.61
C ARG A 229 -8.98 -9.10 14.76
N PHE A 230 -9.89 -10.07 14.85
CA PHE A 230 -9.51 -11.49 14.94
C PHE A 230 -8.73 -11.95 13.70
N LEU A 231 -9.21 -11.61 12.50
CA LEU A 231 -8.58 -12.01 11.24
C LEU A 231 -7.20 -11.36 11.07
N PHE A 232 -7.07 -10.05 11.25
CA PHE A 232 -5.79 -9.33 11.12
C PHE A 232 -4.73 -9.89 12.08
N ARG A 233 -5.10 -10.13 13.35
CA ARG A 233 -4.19 -10.74 14.35
C ARG A 233 -3.81 -12.18 13.99
N LYS A 234 -4.69 -12.93 13.33
CA LYS A 234 -4.40 -14.28 12.87
C LYS A 234 -3.48 -14.26 11.65
N ILE A 235 -3.76 -13.41 10.66
CA ILE A 235 -3.00 -13.31 9.41
C ILE A 235 -1.58 -12.83 9.68
N VAL A 236 -1.38 -11.87 10.59
CA VAL A 236 -0.05 -11.38 10.97
C VAL A 236 0.74 -12.35 11.87
N ASP A 237 0.12 -13.41 12.38
CA ASP A 237 0.63 -14.20 13.49
C ASP A 237 1.07 -13.30 14.65
N ILE A 238 0.09 -12.78 15.37
CA ILE A 238 0.29 -11.78 16.42
C ILE A 238 1.32 -12.19 17.47
N ASN A 239 1.52 -13.47 17.75
CA ASN A 239 2.46 -13.94 18.75
C ASN A 239 3.91 -13.80 18.25
N HIS A 240 4.18 -14.20 17.01
CA HIS A 240 5.52 -14.13 16.42
C HIS A 240 5.85 -12.74 15.85
N SER A 241 4.84 -11.92 15.56
CA SER A 241 5.01 -10.57 15.02
C SER A 241 4.88 -9.47 16.07
N LYS A 242 4.60 -9.81 17.33
CA LYS A 242 4.45 -8.84 18.44
C LYS A 242 5.59 -7.82 18.51
N PRO A 243 6.90 -8.20 18.45
CA PRO A 243 7.98 -7.23 18.52
C PRO A 243 7.95 -6.21 17.36
N GLY A 244 7.61 -6.65 16.15
CA GLY A 244 7.47 -5.78 14.99
C GLY A 244 6.31 -4.80 15.14
N LEU A 245 5.16 -5.28 15.60
CA LEU A 245 3.97 -4.47 15.80
C LEU A 245 4.15 -3.45 16.93
N GLU A 246 4.81 -3.84 18.03
CA GLU A 246 5.21 -2.93 19.08
C GLU A 246 6.27 -1.93 18.59
N ALA A 247 7.20 -2.34 17.74
CA ALA A 247 8.19 -1.44 17.17
C ALA A 247 7.55 -0.38 16.26
N ILE A 248 6.59 -0.78 15.39
CA ILE A 248 5.76 0.14 14.61
C ILE A 248 5.05 1.14 15.52
N TYR A 249 4.33 0.63 16.53
CA TYR A 249 3.55 1.50 17.41
C TYR A 249 4.46 2.43 18.23
N ASN A 250 5.51 1.93 18.85
CA ASN A 250 6.31 2.72 19.80
C ASN A 250 7.28 3.68 19.10
N SER A 251 7.75 3.37 17.89
CA SER A 251 8.80 4.15 17.22
C SER A 251 8.28 5.19 16.23
N TRP A 252 7.10 4.95 15.64
CA TRP A 252 6.55 5.82 14.60
C TRP A 252 5.37 6.65 15.13
N ASP A 253 5.45 7.97 14.93
CA ASP A 253 4.38 8.92 15.25
C ASP A 253 3.44 9.12 14.04
N PHE A 254 2.91 8.02 13.49
CA PHE A 254 2.03 8.10 12.33
C PHE A 254 0.65 8.68 12.69
N LYS A 255 0.19 9.62 11.87
CA LYS A 255 -1.12 10.29 11.99
C LYS A 255 -2.13 9.79 10.97
N THR A 256 -1.62 9.17 9.90
CA THR A 256 -2.42 8.57 8.84
C THR A 256 -1.97 7.12 8.61
N ILE A 257 -2.93 6.22 8.38
CA ILE A 257 -2.67 4.89 7.82
C ILE A 257 -3.24 4.88 6.40
N VAL A 258 -2.41 4.45 5.45
CA VAL A 258 -2.77 4.16 4.06
C VAL A 258 -2.62 2.65 3.86
N MET A 259 -3.75 1.98 3.67
CA MET A 259 -3.83 0.54 3.43
C MET A 259 -4.12 0.26 1.95
N CYS A 260 -3.92 -0.96 1.46
CA CYS A 260 -4.33 -1.31 0.09
C CYS A 260 -5.86 -1.37 -0.07
N HIS A 261 -6.59 -1.73 0.99
CA HIS A 261 -8.01 -2.09 0.92
C HIS A 261 -8.90 -1.28 1.87
N GLY A 262 -9.80 -0.47 1.30
CA GLY A 262 -10.73 0.41 2.02
C GLY A 262 -10.29 1.87 2.09
N ASN A 263 -10.98 2.69 2.89
CA ASN A 263 -10.65 4.11 3.02
C ASN A 263 -9.45 4.31 3.96
N ILE A 264 -8.61 5.31 3.67
CA ILE A 264 -7.52 5.68 4.57
C ILE A 264 -8.02 6.09 5.96
N ILE A 265 -7.20 5.89 7.00
CA ILE A 265 -7.52 6.29 8.37
C ILE A 265 -6.71 7.53 8.70
N THR A 266 -7.36 8.69 8.75
CA THR A 266 -6.73 10.00 9.05
C THR A 266 -7.05 10.52 10.45
N LYS A 267 -7.99 9.89 11.16
CA LYS A 267 -8.38 10.23 12.52
C LYS A 267 -8.09 9.03 13.42
N ASP A 268 -7.44 9.30 14.55
CA ASP A 268 -7.12 8.30 15.57
C ASP A 268 -6.37 7.08 15.01
N ALA A 269 -5.49 7.28 14.02
CA ALA A 269 -4.72 6.24 13.34
C ALA A 269 -3.97 5.33 14.32
N LYS A 270 -3.28 5.94 15.29
CA LYS A 270 -2.56 5.24 16.36
C LYS A 270 -3.49 4.40 17.24
N GLU A 271 -4.67 4.91 17.56
CA GLU A 271 -5.64 4.16 18.36
C GLU A 271 -6.28 3.02 17.57
N ALA A 272 -6.54 3.19 16.27
CA ALA A 272 -6.99 2.10 15.41
C ALA A 272 -5.95 0.97 15.34
N PHE A 273 -4.67 1.32 15.12
CA PHE A 273 -3.58 0.34 15.10
C PHE A 273 -3.43 -0.37 16.45
N LYS A 274 -3.40 0.40 17.55
CA LYS A 274 -3.34 -0.12 18.92
C LYS A 274 -4.49 -1.08 19.18
N HIS A 275 -5.72 -0.66 18.90
CA HIS A 275 -6.91 -1.48 19.13
C HIS A 275 -6.80 -2.85 18.46
N VAL A 276 -6.24 -2.91 17.25
CA VAL A 276 -6.07 -4.18 16.54
C VAL A 276 -4.91 -4.99 17.13
N PHE A 277 -3.73 -4.40 17.33
CA PHE A 277 -2.49 -5.14 17.51
C PHE A 277 -1.87 -5.09 18.91
N VAL A 278 -1.99 -3.98 19.63
CA VAL A 278 -1.28 -3.71 20.91
C VAL A 278 -2.22 -3.90 22.10
#